data_AF-C4PDA3-F1
#
_entry.id   AF-C4PDA3-F1
#
_cell.length_a   1.000
_cell.length_b   1.000
_cell.length_c   1.000
_cell.angle_alpha   90.00
_cell.angle_beta   90.00
_cell.angle_gamma   90.00
#
_symmetry.space_group_name_H-M   'P 1'
#
loop_
_entity.id
_entity.type
_entity.pdbx_description
1 polymer ?
#
loop_
_entity_poly.entity_id
_entity_poly.type
_entity_poly.pdbx_seq_one_letter_code
_entity_poly.pdbx_strand_id
1 'polypeptide(L)'
;YDWDVVNEATDPYRFEENGIARAMRRAGEAAWTVQSFRAARRANEDATLLINDYRTDEKYAELIEKLVDEKSEPVYDGIGIQSH
;
A
#
# COMPACT_ATOMS: atom_id res chain seq x y z
N TYR A 1 17.44 2.99 -4.15
CA TYR A 1 16.96 1.83 -3.39
C TYR A 1 15.45 1.87 -3.42
N ASP A 2 14.82 0.71 -3.50
CA ASP A 2 13.39 0.49 -3.64
C ASP A 2 12.80 -0.13 -2.37
N TRP A 3 11.57 0.26 -2.02
CA TRP A 3 10.84 -0.25 -0.86
C TRP A 3 9.43 -0.67 -1.26
N ASP A 4 9.05 -1.91 -0.90
CA ASP A 4 7.66 -2.29 -0.76
C ASP A 4 7.10 -1.62 0.50
N VAL A 5 6.48 -0.45 0.33
CA VAL A 5 6.05 0.38 1.46
C VAL A 5 4.92 -0.30 2.23
N VAL A 6 3.99 -0.90 1.49
CA VAL A 6 2.95 -1.77 2.05
C VAL A 6 2.90 -3.04 1.21
N ASN A 7 2.92 -4.18 1.90
CA ASN A 7 2.85 -5.51 1.31
C ASN A 7 1.48 -6.12 1.60
N GLU A 8 0.84 -6.67 0.57
CA GLU A 8 -0.43 -7.44 0.67
C GLU A 8 -1.58 -6.62 1.26
N ALA A 9 -1.66 -5.35 0.89
CA ALA A 9 -2.69 -4.43 1.37
C ALA A 9 -4.13 -4.87 1.02
N THR A 10 -4.28 -5.80 0.05
CA THR A 10 -5.58 -6.37 -0.35
C THR A 10 -6.01 -7.55 0.53
N ASP A 11 -5.12 -8.11 1.34
CA ASP A 11 -5.43 -9.20 2.27
C ASP A 11 -4.73 -9.07 3.65
N PRO A 12 -4.84 -7.90 4.33
CA PRO A 12 -4.08 -7.61 5.54
C PRO A 12 -4.57 -8.39 6.77
N TYR A 13 -5.68 -9.13 6.64
CA TYR A 13 -6.33 -9.88 7.72
C TYR A 13 -6.31 -11.40 7.50
N ARG A 14 -5.54 -11.89 6.52
CA ARG A 14 -5.47 -13.32 6.19
C ARG A 14 -5.00 -14.19 7.37
N PHE A 15 -4.13 -13.63 8.21
CA PHE A 15 -3.51 -14.30 9.34
C PHE A 15 -3.94 -13.69 10.68
N GLU A 16 -3.42 -14.23 11.79
CA GLU A 16 -3.66 -13.72 13.13
C GLU A 16 -3.47 -12.19 13.22
N GLU A 17 -4.44 -11.51 13.82
CA GLU A 17 -4.49 -10.05 13.81
C GLU A 17 -3.35 -9.45 14.64
N ASN A 18 -2.37 -8.85 13.96
CA ASN A 18 -1.25 -8.17 14.59
C ASN A 18 -1.54 -6.66 14.78
N GLY A 19 -0.56 -5.91 15.30
CA GLY A 19 -0.71 -4.48 15.56
C GLY A 19 -0.99 -3.64 14.30
N ILE A 20 -0.43 -4.04 13.15
CA ILE A 20 -0.61 -3.36 11.86
C ILE A 20 -2.01 -3.64 11.34
N ALA A 21 -2.44 -4.90 11.32
CA ALA A 21 -3.79 -5.29 10.92
C ALA A 21 -4.86 -4.52 11.73
N ARG A 22 -4.70 -4.42 13.06
CA ARG A 22 -5.61 -3.61 13.90
C ARG A 22 -5.60 -2.13 13.53
N ALA A 23 -4.43 -1.56 13.23
CA ALA A 23 -4.33 -0.16 12.85
C ALA A 23 -4.98 0.11 11.49
N MET A 24 -4.76 -0.78 10.53
CA MET A 24 -5.36 -0.73 9.20
C MET A 24 -6.89 -0.87 9.26
N ARG A 25 -7.41 -1.76 10.12
CA ARG A 25 -8.86 -1.91 10.34
C ARG A 25 -9.50 -0.64 10.93
N ARG A 26 -8.79 0.09 11.79
CA ARG A 26 -9.27 1.34 12.40
C ARG A 26 -9.24 2.51 11.41
N ALA A 27 -8.20 2.60 10.60
CA ALA A 27 -8.01 3.70 9.66
C ALA A 27 -8.73 3.49 8.31
N GLY A 28 -8.94 2.23 7.92
CA GLY A 28 -9.27 1.82 6.56
C GLY A 28 -7.99 1.53 5.76
N GLU A 29 -8.05 0.50 4.92
CA GLU A 29 -6.90 0.00 4.13
C GLU A 29 -6.27 1.08 3.26
N ALA A 30 -7.06 1.73 2.40
CA ALA A 30 -6.58 2.78 1.52
C ALA A 30 -5.98 3.96 2.30
N ALA A 31 -6.67 4.42 3.35
CA ALA A 31 -6.21 5.56 4.14
C ALA A 31 -4.91 5.26 4.90
N TRP A 32 -4.78 4.06 5.47
CA TRP A 32 -3.56 3.59 6.12
C TRP A 32 -2.40 3.48 5.13
N THR A 33 -2.66 2.91 3.95
CA THR A 33 -1.66 2.76 2.89
C THR A 33 -1.18 4.13 2.39
N VAL A 34 -2.09 5.06 2.09
CA VAL A 34 -1.73 6.43 1.68
C VAL A 34 -0.88 7.14 2.75
N GLN A 35 -1.23 7.00 4.03
CA GLN A 35 -0.41 7.57 5.11
C GLN A 35 0.99 6.94 5.20
N SER A 36 1.09 5.64 4.93
CA SER A 36 2.36 4.92 4.91
C SER A 36 3.27 5.41 3.77
N PHE A 37 2.73 5.61 2.56
CA PHE A 37 3.47 6.21 1.44
C PHE A 37 3.91 7.64 1.73
N ARG A 38 3.04 8.47 2.32
CA ARG A 38 3.41 9.83 2.74
C ARG A 38 4.54 9.81 3.77
N ALA A 39 4.54 8.85 4.69
CA ALA A 39 5.62 8.69 5.67
C ALA A 39 6.93 8.22 5.01
N ALA A 40 6.86 7.24 4.12
CA ALA A 40 8.02 6.73 3.38
C ALA A 40 8.66 7.81 2.51
N ARG A 41 7.88 8.58 1.77
CA ARG A 41 8.39 9.70 0.94
C ARG A 41 9.06 10.79 1.77
N ARG A 42 8.54 11.09 2.96
CA ARG A 42 9.20 12.03 3.89
C ARG A 42 10.51 11.49 4.46
N ALA A 43 10.63 10.17 4.62
CA ALA A 43 11.83 9.53 5.14
C ALA A 43 12.94 9.46 4.08
N ASN A 44 12.57 9.27 2.81
CA ASN A 44 13.49 9.31 1.68
C ASN A 44 12.77 9.78 0.41
N GLU A 45 13.10 11.00 -0.03
CA GLU A 45 12.48 11.59 -1.22
C GLU A 45 12.92 10.93 -2.53
N ASP A 46 14.09 10.28 -2.55
CA ASP A 46 14.70 9.67 -3.73
C ASP A 46 14.43 8.16 -3.85
N ALA A 47 13.77 7.55 -2.86
CA ALA A 47 13.44 6.13 -2.91
C ALA A 47 12.36 5.84 -3.96
N THR A 48 12.46 4.68 -4.62
CA THR A 48 11.35 4.14 -5.41
C THR A 48 10.39 3.42 -4.48
N LEU A 49 9.15 3.88 -4.38
CA LEU A 49 8.15 3.38 -3.45
C LEU A 49 7.12 2.53 -4.18
N LEU A 50 7.03 1.25 -3.79
CA LEU A 50 6.17 0.26 -4.43
C LEU A 50 4.99 -0.13 -3.53
N ILE A 51 3.81 -0.28 -4.13
CA ILE A 51 2.71 -1.06 -3.55
C ILE A 51 2.83 -2.49 -4.09
N ASN A 52 2.89 -3.49 -3.22
CA ASN A 52 3.18 -4.87 -3.61
C ASN A 52 2.10 -5.83 -3.11
N ASP A 53 1.65 -6.72 -3.98
CA ASP A 53 0.64 -7.73 -3.65
C ASP A 53 0.82 -8.99 -4.52
N TYR A 54 0.33 -10.14 -4.03
CA TYR A 54 0.23 -11.36 -4.85
C TYR A 54 -1.05 -11.40 -5.66
N ARG A 55 -2.07 -10.64 -5.28
CA ARG A 55 -3.33 -10.57 -6.01
C ARG A 55 -3.15 -9.72 -7.25
N THR A 56 -3.72 -10.21 -8.35
CA THR A 56 -3.79 -9.49 -9.63
C THR A 56 -5.23 -9.38 -10.12
N ASP A 57 -6.20 -9.57 -9.21
CA ASP A 57 -7.62 -9.52 -9.49
C ASP A 57 -8.21 -8.13 -9.22
N GLU A 58 -9.51 -7.97 -9.52
CA GLU A 58 -10.24 -6.71 -9.42
C GLU A 58 -10.11 -6.03 -8.05
N LYS A 59 -10.00 -6.80 -6.95
CA LYS A 59 -9.87 -6.20 -5.62
C LYS A 59 -8.58 -5.44 -5.46
N TYR A 60 -7.50 -5.92 -6.09
CA TYR A 60 -6.26 -5.16 -6.08
C TYR A 60 -6.43 -3.89 -6.91
N ALA A 61 -6.97 -3.99 -8.13
CA ALA A 61 -7.26 -2.83 -8.99
C ALA A 61 -8.06 -1.73 -8.26
N GLU A 62 -9.16 -2.10 -7.61
CA GLU A 62 -10.00 -1.19 -6.82
C GLU A 62 -9.26 -0.55 -5.64
N LEU A 63 -8.27 -1.24 -5.06
CA LEU A 63 -7.45 -0.69 -3.98
C LEU A 63 -6.47 0.35 -4.54
N ILE A 64 -5.70 0.02 -5.59
CA ILE A 64 -4.68 0.90 -6.17
C ILE A 64 -5.31 2.20 -6.71
N GLU A 65 -6.50 2.14 -7.29
CA GLU A 65 -7.27 3.33 -7.71
C GLU A 65 -7.58 4.30 -6.57
N LYS A 66 -7.66 3.81 -5.33
CA LYS A 66 -7.89 4.62 -4.13
C LYS A 66 -6.60 5.16 -3.52
N LEU A 67 -5.42 4.70 -3.96
CA LEU A 67 -4.11 5.11 -3.44
C LEU A 67 -3.59 6.35 -4.15
N VAL A 68 -4.39 7.41 -4.10
CA VAL A 68 -4.08 8.70 -4.72
C VAL A 68 -3.94 9.82 -3.70
N ASP A 69 -3.26 10.88 -4.08
CA ASP A 69 -3.14 12.10 -3.31
C ASP A 69 -4.32 13.06 -3.55
N GLU A 70 -4.20 14.30 -3.05
CA GLU A 70 -5.24 15.32 -3.16
C GLU A 70 -5.44 15.83 -4.61
N LYS A 71 -4.51 15.51 -5.51
CA LYS A 71 -4.56 15.83 -6.94
C LYS A 71 -4.98 14.63 -7.79
N SER A 72 -5.39 13.53 -7.17
CA SER A 72 -5.68 12.25 -7.84
C SER A 72 -4.45 11.62 -8.52
N GLU A 73 -3.24 11.96 -8.06
CA GLU A 73 -2.01 11.33 -8.54
C GLU A 73 -1.65 10.14 -7.62
N PRO A 74 -1.14 9.02 -8.16
CA PRO A 74 -0.68 7.90 -7.34
C PRO A 74 0.34 8.33 -6.27
N VAL A 75 0.18 7.85 -5.04
CA VAL A 75 1.14 8.12 -3.95
C VAL A 75 2.39 7.21 -4.00
N TYR A 76 2.43 6.29 -4.97
CA TYR A 76 3.45 5.29 -5.21
C TYR A 76 4.10 5.48 -6.58
N ASP A 77 5.31 4.98 -6.77
CA ASP A 77 6.06 5.09 -8.03
C ASP A 77 5.86 3.87 -8.94
N GLY A 78 5.51 2.72 -8.37
CA GLY A 78 5.31 1.48 -9.10
C GLY A 78 4.48 0.45 -8.35
N ILE A 79 4.12 -0.61 -9.08
CA ILE A 79 3.35 -1.75 -8.58
C ILE A 79 4.25 -2.99 -8.62
N GLY A 80 4.47 -3.59 -7.46
CA GLY A 80 5.08 -4.92 -7.33
C GLY A 80 4.03 -6.01 -7.50
N ILE A 81 4.36 -7.04 -8.29
CA ILE A 81 3.54 -8.24 -8.48
C ILE A 81 4.36 -9.45 -8.03
N GLN A 82 4.00 -10.04 -6.89
CA GLN A 82 4.83 -11.08 -6.24
C GLN A 82 5.06 -12.34 -7.09
N SER A 83 4.19 -12.63 -8.07
CA SER A 83 4.40 -13.67 -9.10
C SER A 83 4.78 -15.06 -8.56
N HIS A 84 4.16 -15.46 -7.44
CA HIS A 84 4.25 -16.83 -6.89
C HIS A 84 3.65 -17.88 -7.83
#